data_AF-A0A852IZQ6-F1
#
_entry.id   AF-A0A852IZQ6-F1
#
_cell.length_a   1.000
_cell.length_b   1.000
_cell.length_c   1.000
_cell.angle_alpha   90.00
_cell.angle_beta   90.00
_cell.angle_gamma   90.00
#
_symmetry.space_group_name_H-M   'P 1'
#
loop_
_entity.id
_entity.type
_entity.pdbx_description
1 polymer ?
#
loop_
_entity_poly.entity_id
_entity_poly.type
_entity_poly.pdbx_seq_one_letter_code
_entity_poly.pdbx_strand_id
1 'polypeptide(L)'
;SVLILCLTCSSPLGKIWLMLMLLLRMAVVVLAGYPLYQDEQERFVCNTLQPGCSNVCYDLFSPVSHFRFWLIQTVSILLPSAAFSVYVLHKAAMHIVRMHCLVHGCKENKGLSRPEDLKELCRSAVVNRSDCGAHNLSVLNFSGAYTLHVFFRTLLEAAFAAVQYFLFGFLVPERFSCYHSPCTSTVDCYISRPTEKSI
;
A
#
# COMPACT_ATOMS: atom_id res chain seq x y z
N SER A 1 -3.16 -15.92 7.81
CA SER A 1 -3.10 -14.76 6.89
C SER A 1 -2.29 -15.04 5.62
N VAL A 2 -1.08 -15.63 5.71
CA VAL A 2 -0.24 -15.97 4.53
C VAL A 2 -0.90 -17.03 3.61
N LEU A 3 -1.62 -18.01 4.17
CA LEU A 3 -2.31 -19.05 3.41
C LEU A 3 -3.51 -18.52 2.59
N ILE A 4 -4.17 -17.46 3.08
CA ILE A 4 -5.30 -16.81 2.38
C ILE A 4 -4.79 -16.00 1.19
N LEU A 5 -3.61 -15.37 1.32
CA LEU A 5 -2.94 -14.65 0.24
C LEU A 5 -2.44 -15.59 -0.87
N CYS A 6 -2.01 -16.81 -0.51
CA CYS A 6 -1.68 -17.86 -1.47
C CYS A 6 -2.90 -18.44 -2.19
N LEU A 7 -4.03 -18.67 -1.52
CA LEU A 7 -5.26 -19.15 -2.18
C LEU A 7 -5.89 -18.11 -3.12
N THR A 8 -5.69 -16.81 -2.88
CA THR A 8 -6.15 -15.73 -3.79
C THR A 8 -5.18 -15.40 -4.92
N CYS A 9 -3.97 -15.97 -4.92
CA CYS A 9 -2.91 -15.64 -5.88
C CYS A 9 -3.21 -16.11 -7.33
N SER A 10 -4.07 -17.12 -7.51
CA SER A 10 -4.29 -17.76 -8.83
C SER A 10 -5.50 -17.26 -9.60
N SER A 11 -6.37 -16.45 -9.00
CA SER A 11 -7.66 -16.05 -9.59
C SER A 11 -7.74 -14.52 -9.76
N PRO A 12 -8.25 -13.99 -10.87
CA PRO A 12 -8.50 -12.55 -11.03
C PRO A 12 -9.37 -11.98 -9.89
N LEU A 13 -10.23 -12.84 -9.32
CA LEU A 13 -11.04 -12.57 -8.14
C LEU A 13 -10.22 -12.18 -6.90
N GLY A 14 -9.04 -12.76 -6.68
CA GLY A 14 -8.19 -12.43 -5.54
C GLY A 14 -7.51 -11.07 -5.67
N LYS A 15 -7.14 -10.67 -6.90
CA LYS A 15 -6.63 -9.32 -7.18
C LYS A 15 -7.71 -8.25 -6.96
N ILE A 16 -8.94 -8.53 -7.42
CA ILE A 16 -10.09 -7.64 -7.22
C ILE A 16 -10.42 -7.53 -5.72
N TRP A 17 -10.42 -8.65 -4.99
CA TRP A 17 -10.67 -8.68 -3.55
C TRP A 17 -9.63 -7.85 -2.78
N LEU A 18 -8.35 -7.98 -3.11
CA LEU A 18 -7.30 -7.25 -2.43
C LEU A 18 -7.40 -5.74 -2.65
N MET A 19 -7.75 -5.31 -3.87
CA MET A 19 -8.02 -3.90 -4.19
C MET A 19 -9.26 -3.38 -3.45
N LEU A 20 -10.34 -4.17 -3.40
CA LEU A 20 -11.55 -3.83 -2.67
C LEU A 20 -11.27 -3.66 -1.17
N MET A 21 -10.55 -4.59 -0.55
CA MET A 21 -10.19 -4.52 0.87
C MET A 21 -9.31 -3.30 1.19
N LEU A 22 -8.42 -2.92 0.27
CA LEU A 22 -7.58 -1.72 0.41
C LEU A 22 -8.41 -0.44 0.33
N LEU A 23 -9.36 -0.36 -0.61
CA LEU A 23 -10.28 0.76 -0.74
C LEU A 23 -11.21 0.88 0.46
N LEU A 24 -11.78 -0.24 0.90
CA LEU A 24 -12.60 -0.29 2.10
C LEU A 24 -11.82 0.18 3.33
N ARG A 25 -10.56 -0.24 3.47
CA ARG A 25 -9.68 0.19 4.58
C ARG A 25 -9.46 1.70 4.57
N MET A 26 -9.18 2.30 3.43
CA MET A 26 -9.06 3.75 3.31
C MET A 26 -10.38 4.46 3.63
N ALA A 27 -11.50 3.94 3.12
CA ALA A 27 -12.82 4.48 3.41
C ALA A 27 -13.13 4.44 4.91
N VAL A 28 -12.85 3.34 5.60
CA VAL A 28 -13.06 3.24 7.05
C VAL A 28 -12.15 4.21 7.81
N VAL A 29 -10.85 4.27 7.47
CA VAL A 29 -9.92 5.20 8.13
C VAL A 29 -10.39 6.65 7.99
N VAL A 30 -10.84 7.06 6.80
CA VAL A 30 -11.30 8.43 6.57
C VAL A 30 -12.69 8.67 7.16
N LEU A 31 -13.68 7.84 6.83
CA LEU A 31 -15.09 8.07 7.18
C LEU A 31 -15.40 7.81 8.65
N ALA A 32 -14.76 6.80 9.26
CA ALA A 32 -14.94 6.52 10.69
C ALA A 32 -13.88 7.25 11.53
N GLY A 33 -12.63 7.31 11.05
CA GLY A 33 -11.54 7.91 11.81
C GLY A 33 -11.58 9.44 11.85
N TYR A 34 -11.92 10.13 10.76
CA TYR A 34 -12.01 11.59 10.78
C TYR A 34 -13.03 12.11 11.83
N PRO A 35 -14.31 11.66 11.84
CA PRO A 35 -15.26 12.17 12.81
C PRO A 35 -15.00 11.72 14.25
N LEU A 36 -14.35 10.57 14.45
CA LEU A 36 -14.05 10.04 15.77
C LEU A 36 -12.86 10.75 16.42
N TYR A 37 -11.83 11.05 15.63
CA TYR A 37 -10.55 11.58 16.14
C TYR A 37 -10.44 13.11 16.06
N GLN A 38 -11.33 13.81 15.34
CA GLN A 38 -11.28 15.29 15.22
C GLN A 38 -11.60 16.03 16.54
N ASP A 39 -12.50 15.50 17.37
CA ASP A 39 -12.97 16.17 18.58
C ASP A 39 -12.23 15.71 19.86
N GLU A 40 -11.19 14.87 19.72
CA GLU A 40 -10.52 14.27 20.88
C GLU A 40 -9.92 15.31 21.80
N GLN A 41 -9.31 16.34 21.23
CA GLN A 41 -8.69 17.41 22.01
C GLN A 41 -9.74 18.30 22.70
N GLU A 42 -10.88 18.58 22.04
CA GLU A 42 -11.94 19.41 22.61
C GLU A 42 -12.69 18.72 23.75
N ARG A 43 -12.82 17.39 23.70
CA ARG A 43 -13.51 16.60 24.73
C ARG A 43 -12.57 15.94 25.75
N PHE A 44 -11.28 16.28 25.74
CA PHE A 44 -10.34 15.84 26.75
C PHE A 44 -10.40 16.78 27.96
N VAL A 45 -11.02 16.29 29.04
CA VAL A 45 -11.28 17.09 30.24
C VAL A 45 -10.41 16.60 31.38
N CYS A 46 -9.64 17.51 31.97
CA CYS A 46 -8.84 17.26 33.18
C CYS A 46 -9.43 18.02 34.37
N ASN A 47 -9.37 17.42 35.57
CA ASN A 47 -9.81 18.03 36.83
C ASN A 47 -8.84 19.13 37.31
N THR A 48 -8.72 20.23 36.55
CA THR A 48 -7.84 21.36 36.87
C THR A 48 -8.35 22.66 36.26
N LEU A 49 -8.10 23.78 36.95
CA LEU A 49 -8.36 25.13 36.43
C LEU A 49 -7.12 25.73 35.75
N GLN A 50 -5.98 25.01 35.76
CA GLN A 50 -4.71 25.53 35.26
C GLN A 50 -4.71 25.57 33.72
N PRO A 51 -4.51 26.75 33.10
CA PRO A 51 -4.47 26.86 31.65
C PRO A 51 -3.26 26.11 31.07
N GLY A 52 -3.45 25.43 29.94
CA GLY A 52 -2.40 24.68 29.25
C GLY A 52 -2.11 23.28 29.83
N CYS A 53 -2.53 22.97 31.06
CA CYS A 53 -2.31 21.64 31.65
C CYS A 53 -3.04 20.53 30.85
N SER A 54 -4.31 20.76 30.46
CA SER A 54 -5.05 19.79 29.62
C SER A 54 -4.37 19.51 28.29
N ASN A 55 -3.84 20.54 27.62
CA ASN A 55 -3.15 20.39 26.33
C ASN A 55 -1.87 19.55 26.46
N VAL A 56 -1.04 19.82 27.46
CA VAL A 56 0.21 19.07 27.66
C VAL A 56 -0.07 17.62 28.06
N CYS A 57 -1.08 17.40 28.91
CA CYS A 57 -1.48 16.04 29.30
C CYS A 57 -2.09 15.25 28.14
N TYR A 58 -2.81 15.92 27.24
CA TYR A 58 -3.29 15.32 25.99
C TYR A 58 -2.13 14.90 25.08
N ASP A 59 -1.14 15.76 24.89
CA ASP A 59 0.04 15.46 24.06
C ASP A 59 0.89 14.31 24.63
N LEU A 60 0.94 14.18 25.96
CA LEU A 60 1.57 13.05 26.65
C LEU A 60 0.81 11.74 26.48
N PHE A 61 -0.51 11.79 26.57
CA PHE A 61 -1.36 10.61 26.45
C PHE A 61 -1.42 10.09 25.02
N SER A 62 -1.53 10.99 24.04
CA SER A 62 -1.71 10.66 22.62
C SER A 62 -0.70 11.41 21.73
N PRO A 63 0.61 11.10 21.85
CA PRO A 63 1.64 11.74 21.02
C PRO A 63 1.41 11.45 19.53
N VAL A 64 0.81 10.30 19.21
CA VAL A 64 0.32 9.93 17.88
C VAL A 64 -1.07 9.34 18.01
N SER A 65 -2.07 9.99 17.42
CA SER A 65 -3.44 9.45 17.40
C SER A 65 -3.55 8.21 16.51
N HIS A 66 -4.47 7.31 16.84
CA HIS A 66 -4.72 6.10 16.04
C HIS A 66 -5.02 6.45 14.58
N PHE A 67 -5.84 7.47 14.31
CA PHE A 67 -6.14 7.90 12.94
C PHE A 67 -4.87 8.23 12.14
N ARG A 68 -3.96 9.03 12.71
CA ARG A 68 -2.69 9.39 12.06
C ARG A 68 -1.82 8.15 11.84
N PHE A 69 -1.77 7.27 12.83
CA PHE A 69 -1.05 6.01 12.74
C PHE A 69 -1.55 5.13 11.57
N TRP A 70 -2.86 4.88 11.48
CA TRP A 70 -3.47 4.09 10.41
C TRP A 70 -3.32 4.73 9.03
N LEU A 71 -3.34 6.06 8.96
CA LEU A 71 -3.10 6.81 7.73
C LEU A 71 -1.64 6.61 7.25
N ILE A 72 -0.66 6.78 8.15
CA ILE A 72 0.76 6.56 7.84
C ILE A 72 1.00 5.11 7.43
N GLN A 73 0.40 4.14 8.15
CA GLN A 73 0.47 2.73 7.81
C GLN A 73 -0.04 2.47 6.40
N THR A 74 -1.20 3.03 6.04
CA THR A 74 -1.80 2.76 4.73
C THR A 74 -1.00 3.40 3.60
N VAL A 75 -0.54 4.64 3.76
CA VAL A 75 0.35 5.30 2.80
C VAL A 75 1.65 4.51 2.62
N SER A 76 2.24 4.02 3.71
CA SER A 76 3.47 3.23 3.68
C SER A 76 3.29 1.89 2.95
N ILE A 77 2.13 1.24 3.07
CA ILE A 77 1.79 -0.01 2.34
C ILE A 77 1.50 0.25 0.86
N LEU A 78 0.92 1.41 0.53
CA LEU A 78 0.64 1.82 -0.84
C LEU A 78 1.92 2.07 -1.64
N LEU A 79 2.95 2.62 -1.01
CA LEU A 79 4.20 3.01 -1.66
C LEU A 79 4.91 1.87 -2.42
N PRO A 80 5.23 0.71 -1.83
CA PRO A 80 5.85 -0.39 -2.57
C PRO A 80 4.91 -0.96 -3.64
N SER A 81 3.59 -0.90 -3.43
CA SER A 81 2.58 -1.37 -4.39
C SER A 81 2.48 -0.47 -5.62
N ALA A 82 2.55 0.85 -5.43
CA ALA A 82 2.61 1.82 -6.49
C ALA A 82 3.93 1.71 -7.28
N ALA A 83 5.07 1.58 -6.58
CA ALA A 83 6.37 1.39 -7.21
C ALA A 83 6.41 0.14 -8.09
N PHE A 84 5.88 -0.99 -7.61
CA PHE A 84 5.79 -2.22 -8.40
C PHE A 84 4.87 -2.05 -9.62
N SER A 85 3.71 -1.40 -9.45
CA SER A 85 2.78 -1.12 -10.55
C SER A 85 3.43 -0.27 -11.65
N VAL A 86 4.14 0.80 -11.27
CA VAL A 86 4.89 1.66 -12.20
C VAL A 86 6.00 0.87 -12.89
N TYR A 87 6.74 0.03 -12.15
CA TYR A 87 7.78 -0.83 -12.72
C TYR A 87 7.22 -1.79 -13.78
N VAL A 88 6.11 -2.46 -13.48
CA VAL A 88 5.43 -3.36 -14.42
C VAL A 88 4.94 -2.60 -15.65
N LEU A 89 4.28 -1.46 -15.46
CA LEU A 89 3.77 -0.63 -16.55
C LEU A 89 4.90 -0.13 -17.45
N HIS A 90 6.00 0.35 -16.88
CA HIS A 90 7.16 0.82 -17.62
C HIS A 90 7.81 -0.31 -18.44
N LYS A 91 8.00 -1.49 -17.85
CA LYS A 91 8.57 -2.64 -18.56
C LYS A 91 7.63 -3.16 -19.65
N ALA A 92 6.33 -3.19 -19.40
CA ALA A 92 5.33 -3.58 -20.39
C ALA A 92 5.27 -2.59 -21.57
N ALA A 93 5.23 -1.28 -21.29
CA ALA A 93 5.26 -0.23 -22.29
C ALA A 93 6.53 -0.31 -23.16
N MET A 94 7.70 -0.47 -22.54
CA MET A 94 8.97 -0.64 -23.25
C MET A 94 9.00 -1.88 -24.14
N HIS A 95 8.40 -2.99 -23.69
CA HIS A 95 8.31 -4.21 -24.49
C HIS A 95 7.39 -4.03 -25.72
N ILE A 96 6.25 -3.35 -25.54
CA ILE A 96 5.32 -3.01 -26.63
C ILE A 96 6.01 -2.08 -27.64
N VAL A 97 6.71 -1.05 -27.19
CA VAL A 97 7.45 -0.12 -28.06
C VAL A 97 8.53 -0.84 -28.86
N ARG A 98 9.32 -1.73 -28.22
CA ARG A 98 10.31 -2.55 -28.94
C ARG A 98 9.68 -3.41 -30.02
N MET A 99 8.57 -4.10 -29.71
CA MET A 99 7.86 -4.91 -30.71
C MET A 99 7.33 -4.04 -31.86
N HIS A 100 6.77 -2.87 -31.55
CA HIS A 100 6.28 -1.93 -32.57
C HIS A 100 7.40 -1.40 -33.47
N CYS A 101 8.57 -1.02 -32.92
CA CYS A 101 9.72 -0.59 -33.70
C CYS A 101 10.30 -1.71 -34.57
N LEU A 102 10.35 -2.95 -34.08
CA LEU A 102 10.80 -4.10 -34.88
C LEU A 102 9.86 -4.36 -36.08
N VAL A 103 8.54 -4.24 -35.88
CA VAL A 103 7.55 -4.40 -36.97
C VAL A 103 7.57 -3.22 -37.94
N HIS A 104 7.70 -1.98 -37.45
CA HIS A 104 7.65 -0.78 -38.29
C HIS A 104 8.97 -0.51 -39.04
N GLY A 105 10.12 -0.84 -38.44
CA GLY A 105 11.44 -0.75 -39.08
C GLY A 105 11.61 -1.68 -40.29
N CYS A 106 10.87 -2.80 -40.34
CA CYS A 106 10.80 -3.65 -41.53
C CYS A 106 9.98 -3.05 -42.70
N LYS A 107 9.25 -1.94 -42.49
CA LYS A 107 8.38 -1.33 -43.51
C LYS A 107 9.04 -0.18 -44.29
N GLU A 108 10.10 0.42 -43.77
CA GLU A 108 10.79 1.58 -44.38
C GLU A 108 11.86 1.18 -45.42
N ASN A 109 11.66 0.06 -46.11
CA ASN A 109 12.51 -0.30 -47.24
C ASN A 109 11.68 -0.99 -48.34
N LYS A 110 10.76 -0.22 -48.93
CA LYS A 110 10.09 -0.58 -50.18
C LYS A 110 10.20 0.55 -51.20
N GLY A 111 11.42 0.77 -51.66
CA GLY A 111 11.67 1.05 -53.06
C GLY A 111 12.03 -0.26 -53.77
N LEU A 112 11.21 -0.63 -54.76
CA LEU A 112 11.49 -1.58 -55.87
C LEU A 112 11.15 -3.10 -55.72
N SER A 113 10.18 -3.49 -56.55
CA SER A 113 9.95 -4.75 -57.32
C SER A 113 9.24 -6.00 -56.73
N ARG A 114 8.02 -6.21 -57.28
CA ARG A 114 7.22 -7.42 -57.63
C ARG A 114 6.82 -8.50 -56.59
N PRO A 115 5.59 -9.07 -56.69
CA PRO A 115 4.86 -9.63 -55.56
C PRO A 115 4.58 -11.14 -55.66
N GLU A 116 5.58 -11.98 -55.92
CA GLU A 116 5.35 -13.45 -56.02
C GLU A 116 6.21 -14.30 -55.05
N ASP A 117 7.35 -13.81 -54.52
CA ASP A 117 8.18 -14.55 -53.53
C ASP A 117 8.08 -14.02 -52.08
N LEU A 118 7.27 -12.98 -51.85
CA LEU A 118 7.19 -12.28 -50.55
C LEU A 118 6.34 -13.04 -49.50
N LYS A 119 5.56 -14.04 -49.92
CA LYS A 119 4.68 -14.78 -48.99
C LYS A 119 5.44 -15.90 -48.26
N GLU A 120 6.49 -16.43 -48.89
CA GLU A 120 7.29 -17.53 -48.35
C GLU A 120 8.42 -17.05 -47.45
N LEU A 121 8.94 -15.84 -47.67
CA LEU A 121 9.92 -15.22 -46.75
C LEU A 121 9.27 -14.64 -45.48
N CYS A 122 8.02 -14.18 -45.56
CA CYS A 122 7.28 -13.72 -44.38
C CYS A 122 6.76 -14.90 -43.54
N ARG A 123 6.45 -16.04 -44.18
CA ARG A 123 6.18 -17.30 -43.47
C ARG A 123 7.47 -17.92 -42.94
N SER A 124 8.59 -17.89 -43.67
CA SER A 124 9.85 -18.47 -43.22
C SER A 124 10.62 -17.60 -42.21
N ALA A 125 10.43 -16.29 -42.14
CA ALA A 125 10.95 -15.49 -41.01
C ALA A 125 10.13 -15.73 -39.72
N VAL A 126 8.87 -16.15 -39.86
CA VAL A 126 8.00 -16.57 -38.75
C VAL A 126 8.16 -18.06 -38.42
N VAL A 127 8.61 -18.90 -39.37
CA VAL A 127 8.74 -20.38 -39.24
C VAL A 127 10.20 -20.86 -39.03
N ASN A 128 11.22 -20.21 -39.59
CA ASN A 128 12.65 -20.58 -39.43
C ASN A 128 13.34 -19.90 -38.23
N ARG A 129 12.58 -19.51 -37.20
CA ARG A 129 13.15 -19.29 -35.86
C ARG A 129 12.65 -20.33 -34.88
N SER A 130 12.64 -21.57 -35.34
CA SER A 130 12.57 -22.76 -34.52
C SER A 130 13.70 -23.70 -34.94
N ASP A 131 14.92 -23.46 -34.44
CA ASP A 131 15.71 -24.54 -33.84
C ASP A 131 16.80 -24.03 -32.87
N CYS A 132 16.86 -24.68 -31.70
CA CYS A 132 17.77 -24.58 -30.53
C CYS A 132 18.41 -23.20 -30.20
N GLY A 133 17.99 -22.44 -29.18
CA GLY A 133 17.47 -22.86 -27.89
C GLY A 133 16.09 -22.30 -27.58
N ALA A 134 15.20 -23.22 -27.19
CA ALA A 134 13.96 -22.94 -26.48
C ALA A 134 14.24 -22.43 -25.06
N HIS A 135 14.98 -21.34 -24.93
CA HIS A 135 15.18 -20.63 -23.68
C HIS A 135 15.25 -19.14 -23.99
N ASN A 136 14.30 -18.39 -23.44
CA ASN A 136 14.26 -16.93 -23.44
C ASN A 136 13.56 -16.26 -24.64
N LEU A 137 12.42 -16.79 -25.11
CA LEU A 137 11.27 -15.88 -25.22
C LEU A 137 11.08 -15.38 -23.80
N SER A 138 11.73 -14.27 -23.45
CA SER A 138 11.78 -13.76 -22.08
C SER A 138 10.39 -13.25 -21.75
N VAL A 139 9.49 -14.18 -21.40
CA VAL A 139 8.34 -13.95 -20.55
C VAL A 139 8.88 -13.02 -19.48
N LEU A 140 8.36 -11.79 -19.47
CA LEU A 140 8.87 -10.73 -18.63
C LEU A 140 8.70 -11.21 -17.18
N ASN A 141 9.77 -11.75 -16.61
CA ASN A 141 9.73 -12.48 -15.35
C ASN A 141 9.65 -11.47 -14.21
N PHE A 142 8.43 -11.01 -13.93
CA PHE A 142 8.14 -10.13 -12.81
C PHE A 142 8.21 -10.84 -11.46
N SER A 143 8.41 -12.17 -11.45
CA SER A 143 8.40 -13.00 -10.23
C SER A 143 9.33 -12.45 -9.15
N GLY A 144 10.59 -12.11 -9.45
CA GLY A 144 11.51 -11.57 -8.45
C GLY A 144 11.09 -10.21 -7.88
N ALA A 145 10.69 -9.27 -8.75
CA ALA A 145 10.21 -7.96 -8.32
C ALA A 145 8.89 -8.05 -7.53
N TYR A 146 8.02 -8.99 -7.88
CA TYR A 146 6.78 -9.30 -7.18
C TYR A 146 7.06 -9.89 -5.80
N THR A 147 7.97 -10.88 -5.69
CA THR A 147 8.39 -11.44 -4.41
C THR A 147 8.97 -10.38 -3.50
N LEU A 148 9.82 -9.49 -4.04
CA LEU A 148 10.39 -8.38 -3.28
C LEU A 148 9.32 -7.37 -2.81
N HIS A 149 8.38 -7.01 -3.69
CA HIS A 149 7.24 -6.15 -3.36
C HIS A 149 6.40 -6.74 -2.21
N VAL A 150 6.00 -8.00 -2.34
CA VAL A 150 5.20 -8.70 -1.33
C VAL A 150 5.97 -8.81 -0.02
N PHE A 151 7.26 -9.12 -0.07
CA PHE A 151 8.11 -9.19 1.11
C PHE A 151 8.18 -7.86 1.88
N PHE A 152 8.48 -6.75 1.18
CA PHE A 152 8.50 -5.43 1.82
C PHE A 152 7.14 -5.06 2.40
N ARG A 153 6.06 -5.36 1.68
CA ARG A 153 4.70 -5.13 2.17
C ARG A 153 4.42 -5.92 3.45
N THR A 154 4.78 -7.20 3.49
CA THR A 154 4.58 -8.05 4.67
C THR A 154 5.41 -7.55 5.86
N LEU A 155 6.65 -7.12 5.64
CA LEU A 155 7.48 -6.53 6.69
C LEU A 155 6.87 -5.25 7.25
N LEU A 156 6.40 -4.34 6.38
CA LEU A 156 5.73 -3.11 6.82
C LEU A 156 4.46 -3.43 7.60
N GLU A 157 3.60 -4.32 7.09
CA GLU A 157 2.38 -4.73 7.78
C GLU A 157 2.67 -5.31 9.17
N ALA A 158 3.69 -6.18 9.29
CA ALA A 158 4.10 -6.75 10.56
C ALA A 158 4.70 -5.72 11.52
N ALA A 159 5.55 -4.81 11.01
CA ALA A 159 6.15 -3.74 11.80
C ALA A 159 5.08 -2.79 12.37
N PHE A 160 4.14 -2.33 11.54
CA PHE A 160 3.04 -1.50 12.01
C PHE A 160 2.13 -2.27 12.98
N ALA A 161 1.83 -3.54 12.74
CA ALA A 161 1.05 -4.34 13.69
C ALA A 161 1.74 -4.44 15.07
N ALA A 162 3.05 -4.65 15.09
CA ALA A 162 3.83 -4.67 16.33
C ALA A 162 3.81 -3.29 17.02
N VAL A 163 4.06 -2.22 16.27
CA VAL A 163 4.05 -0.85 16.79
C VAL A 163 2.67 -0.48 17.37
N GLN A 164 1.59 -0.88 16.71
CA GLN A 164 0.22 -0.67 17.20
C GLN A 164 0.01 -1.36 18.54
N TYR A 165 0.44 -2.62 18.65
CA TYR A 165 0.34 -3.39 19.89
C TYR A 165 1.12 -2.74 21.04
N PHE A 166 2.34 -2.26 20.77
CA PHE A 166 3.18 -1.62 21.80
C PHE A 166 2.73 -0.21 22.19
N LEU A 167 2.18 0.59 21.27
CA LEU A 167 1.74 1.96 21.55
C LEU A 167 0.34 2.01 22.19
N PHE A 168 -0.61 1.25 21.66
CA PHE A 168 -2.02 1.41 22.00
C PHE A 168 -2.58 0.27 22.87
N GLY A 169 -1.92 -0.89 22.89
CA GLY A 169 -2.44 -2.08 23.57
C GLY A 169 -3.75 -2.56 22.95
N PHE A 170 -4.56 -3.27 23.74
CA PHE A 170 -5.86 -3.81 23.33
C PHE A 170 -7.07 -3.04 23.90
N LEU A 171 -6.86 -2.22 24.94
CA LEU A 171 -7.93 -1.44 25.57
C LEU A 171 -7.43 -0.02 25.85
N VAL A 172 -8.27 0.96 25.50
CA VAL A 172 -8.06 2.35 25.84
C VAL A 172 -8.59 2.58 27.28
N PRO A 173 -7.76 3.05 28.23
CA PRO A 173 -8.24 3.31 29.59
C PRO A 173 -9.25 4.46 29.62
N GLU A 174 -10.18 4.44 30.59
CA GLU A 174 -11.19 5.52 30.72
C GLU A 174 -10.61 6.80 31.37
N ARG A 175 -9.52 6.65 32.13
CA ARG A 175 -8.84 7.73 32.86
C ARG A 175 -7.33 7.68 32.68
N PHE A 176 -6.71 8.85 32.61
CA PHE A 176 -5.26 9.03 32.55
C PHE A 176 -4.81 10.04 33.61
N SER A 177 -3.94 9.62 34.52
CA SER A 177 -3.38 10.50 35.55
C SER A 177 -2.08 11.12 35.04
N CYS A 178 -2.00 12.46 35.05
CA CYS A 178 -0.91 13.22 34.45
C CYS A 178 -0.25 14.13 35.49
N TYR A 179 1.09 14.19 35.48
CA TYR A 179 1.89 15.15 36.25
C TYR A 179 3.01 15.69 35.34
N HIS A 180 2.72 16.77 34.63
CA HIS A 180 3.69 17.44 33.77
C HIS A 180 3.49 18.96 33.79
N SER A 181 4.56 19.74 33.66
CA SER A 181 4.47 21.20 33.63
C SER A 181 3.59 21.65 32.46
N PRO A 182 2.58 22.52 32.65
CA PRO A 182 2.39 23.48 33.74
C PRO A 182 1.46 23.02 34.90
N CYS A 183 1.14 21.73 35.01
CA CYS A 183 0.28 21.21 36.08
C CYS A 183 0.98 21.32 37.45
N THR A 184 0.27 21.82 38.47
CA THR A 184 0.82 22.04 39.83
C THR A 184 0.70 20.81 40.73
N SER A 185 -0.24 19.92 40.43
CA SER A 185 -0.47 18.64 41.10
C SER A 185 -0.76 17.56 40.07
N THR A 186 -0.83 16.30 40.51
CA THR A 186 -1.33 15.22 39.66
C THR A 186 -2.81 15.48 39.38
N VAL A 187 -3.17 15.48 38.10
CA VAL A 187 -4.55 15.69 37.63
C VAL A 187 -5.07 14.44 36.95
N ASP A 188 -6.34 14.13 37.16
CA ASP A 188 -7.02 13.07 36.43
C ASP A 188 -7.71 13.66 35.20
N CYS A 189 -7.41 13.07 34.04
CA CYS A 189 -8.00 13.42 32.76
C CYS A 189 -8.87 12.28 32.23
N TYR A 190 -10.01 12.63 31.65
CA TYR A 190 -11.00 11.70 31.13
C TYR A 190 -10.97 11.68 29.61
N ILE A 191 -10.94 10.48 29.05
CA ILE A 191 -10.81 10.27 27.61
C ILE A 191 -12.21 10.18 26.98
N SER A 192 -12.42 10.89 25.88
CA SER A 192 -13.71 10.84 25.18
C SER A 192 -13.91 9.48 24.49
N ARG A 193 -15.10 8.89 24.65
CA ARG A 193 -15.55 7.65 23.99
C ARG A 193 -14.53 6.48 24.01
N PRO A 194 -14.04 6.07 25.19
CA PRO A 194 -13.02 5.01 25.29
C PRO A 194 -13.53 3.66 24.76
N THR A 195 -14.82 3.38 24.92
CA THR A 195 -15.49 2.16 24.41
C THR A 195 -15.57 2.13 22.89
N GLU A 196 -15.95 3.24 22.25
CA GLU A 196 -16.03 3.37 20.78
C GLU A 196 -14.65 3.29 20.12
N LYS A 197 -13.60 3.77 20.80
CA LYS A 197 -12.21 3.70 20.32
C LYS A 197 -11.55 2.34 20.51
N SER A 198 -12.09 1.52 21.41
CA SER A 198 -11.59 0.16 21.67
C SER A 198 -12.20 -0.90 20.73
N ILE A 199 -13.29 -0.57 20.03
CA ILE A 199 -13.98 -1.42 19.04
C ILE A 199 -13.29 -1.28 17.67
#